data_AF-E2A4R9-F1
#
_entry.id   AF-E2A4R9-F1
#
_cell.length_a   1.000
_cell.length_b   1.000
_cell.length_c   1.000
_cell.angle_alpha   90.00
_cell.angle_beta   90.00
_cell.angle_gamma   90.00
#
_symmetry.space_group_name_H-M   'P 1'
#
loop_
_entity.id
_entity.type
_entity.pdbx_description
1 polymer ?
#
loop_
_entity_poly.entity_id
_entity_poly.type
_entity_poly.pdbx_seq_one_letter_code
_entity_poly.pdbx_strand_id
1 'polypeptide(L)' 'AKENIAKIQSENKHGFNKKRVAATIYREGDLVAIKRTQQGPGLKIANKYFGLYQVIQV' A
#
# COMPACT_ATOMS: atom_id res chain seq x y z
N ALA A 1 -11.92 -13.02 -29.42
CA ALA A 1 -11.86 -13.00 -27.94
C ALA A 1 -10.59 -12.32 -27.40
N LYS A 2 -9.38 -12.73 -27.84
CA LYS A 2 -8.09 -12.21 -27.34
C LYS A 2 -7.92 -10.69 -27.47
N GLU A 3 -8.34 -10.11 -28.60
CA GLU A 3 -8.25 -8.67 -28.85
C GLU A 3 -9.12 -7.84 -27.92
N ASN A 4 -10.35 -8.28 -27.67
CA ASN A 4 -11.26 -7.63 -26.72
C ASN A 4 -10.72 -7.67 -25.29
N ILE A 5 -10.12 -8.79 -24.89
CA ILE A 5 -9.46 -8.92 -23.58
C ILE A 5 -8.26 -7.97 -23.50
N ALA A 6 -7.44 -7.90 -24.55
CA ALA A 6 -6.29 -6.99 -24.58
C ALA A 6 -6.70 -5.52 -24.47
N LYS A 7 -7.79 -5.13 -25.16
CA LYS A 7 -8.38 -3.79 -25.07
C LYS A 7 -8.81 -3.47 -23.63
N ILE A 8 -9.56 -4.35 -23.00
CA ILE A 8 -10.01 -4.19 -21.61
C ILE A 8 -8.81 -4.09 -20.64
N GLN A 9 -7.78 -4.91 -20.83
CA GLN A 9 -6.57 -4.84 -20.01
C GLN A 9 -5.82 -3.51 -20.16
N SER A 10 -5.78 -2.95 -21.38
CA SER A 10 -5.15 -1.66 -21.64
C SER A 10 -5.92 -0.50 -20.98
N GLU A 11 -7.25 -0.52 -21.03
CA GLU A 11 -8.13 0.46 -20.39
C GLU A 11 -8.01 0.37 -18.86
N ASN A 12 -8.03 -0.85 -18.31
CA ASN A 12 -7.82 -1.09 -16.88
C ASN A 12 -6.45 -0.61 -16.40
N LYS A 13 -5.38 -0.90 -17.17
CA LYS A 13 -4.03 -0.44 -16.88
C LYS A 13 -3.94 1.08 -16.89
N HIS A 14 -4.58 1.74 -17.85
CA HIS A 14 -4.63 3.20 -17.92
C HIS A 14 -5.34 3.80 -16.70
N GLY A 15 -6.51 3.25 -16.34
CA GLY A 15 -7.27 3.69 -15.16
C GLY A 15 -6.52 3.48 -13.84
N PHE A 16 -5.87 2.33 -13.67
CA PHE A 16 -5.05 2.04 -12.50
C PHE A 16 -3.84 2.98 -12.42
N ASN A 17 -3.08 3.14 -13.51
CA ASN A 17 -1.89 3.97 -13.54
C ASN A 17 -2.18 5.44 -13.23
N LYS A 18 -3.37 5.95 -13.57
CA LYS A 18 -3.78 7.33 -13.24
C LYS A 18 -3.84 7.60 -11.73
N LYS A 19 -4.18 6.59 -10.92
CA LYS A 19 -4.31 6.71 -9.45
C LYS A 19 -3.16 6.04 -8.70
N ARG A 20 -2.22 5.42 -9.41
CA ARG A 20 -1.12 4.66 -8.82
C ARG A 20 -0.11 5.62 -8.19
N VAL A 21 0.13 5.44 -6.90
CA VAL A 21 1.25 6.06 -6.19
C VAL A 21 2.44 5.09 -6.24
N ALA A 22 3.66 5.62 -6.39
CA ALA A 22 4.86 4.82 -6.32
C ALA A 22 4.96 4.11 -4.95
N ALA A 23 5.47 2.88 -4.95
CA ALA A 23 5.69 2.17 -3.70
C ALA A 23 6.77 2.89 -2.88
N THR A 24 6.58 2.94 -1.56
CA THR A 24 7.61 3.42 -0.64
C THR A 24 8.77 2.42 -0.65
N ILE A 25 9.96 2.89 -1.00
CA ILE A 25 11.18 2.10 -0.96
C ILE A 25 11.81 2.32 0.41
N TYR A 26 12.04 1.23 1.14
CA TYR A 26 12.70 1.26 2.45
C TYR A 26 14.18 0.91 2.30
N ARG A 27 14.99 1.46 3.20
CA ARG A 27 16.40 1.14 3.36
C ARG A 27 16.66 0.69 4.79
N GLU A 28 17.69 -0.13 4.97
CA GLU A 28 18.17 -0.46 6.31
C GLU A 28 18.57 0.83 7.04
N GLY A 29 18.12 0.98 8.28
CA GLY A 29 18.28 2.21 9.07
C GLY A 29 17.12 3.20 9.00
N ASP A 30 16.17 3.06 8.08
CA ASP A 30 15.03 3.97 8.00
C ASP A 30 14.14 3.87 9.25
N LEU A 31 13.73 5.03 9.78
CA LEU A 31 12.76 5.12 10.86
C LEU A 31 11.33 5.16 10.29
N VAL A 32 10.51 4.18 10.67
CA VAL A 32 9.15 3.98 10.15
C VAL A 32 8.15 3.81 11.28
N ALA A 33 6.91 4.23 11.04
CA ALA A 33 5.78 4.00 11.94
C ALA A 33 4.83 2.98 11.31
N ILE A 34 4.52 1.90 12.03
CA ILE A 34 3.67 0.82 11.50
C ILE A 34 2.21 1.14 11.79
N LYS A 35 1.36 1.21 10.76
CA LYS A 35 -0.08 1.44 10.96
C LYS A 35 -0.68 0.27 11.72
N ARG A 36 -1.47 0.55 12.76
CA ARG A 36 -2.25 -0.49 13.46
C ARG A 36 -3.37 -0.98 12.56
N THR A 37 -3.33 -2.24 12.17
CA THR A 37 -4.29 -2.87 11.25
C THR A 37 -5.40 -3.63 11.96
N GLN A 38 -5.15 -4.13 13.18
CA GLN A 38 -6.13 -4.93 13.91
C GLN A 38 -7.25 -4.05 14.48
N GLN A 39 -8.42 -4.16 13.84
CA GLN A 39 -9.69 -3.72 14.37
C GLN A 39 -10.24 -4.81 15.29
N GLY A 40 -10.85 -4.43 16.40
CA GLY A 40 -11.45 -5.37 17.34
C GLY A 40 -12.60 -4.71 18.10
N PRO A 41 -13.50 -5.49 18.70
CA PRO A 41 -14.62 -4.96 19.46
C PRO A 41 -14.12 -4.03 20.57
N GLY A 42 -14.69 -2.82 20.67
CA GLY A 42 -14.31 -1.79 21.64
C GLY A 42 -13.11 -0.90 21.24
N LEU A 43 -12.48 -1.14 20.09
CA LEU A 43 -11.41 -0.26 19.58
C LEU A 43 -11.98 0.85 18.70
N LYS A 44 -11.58 2.10 18.96
CA LYS A 44 -11.93 3.23 18.10
C LYS A 44 -11.37 3.03 16.69
N ILE A 45 -12.20 3.26 15.68
CA ILE A 45 -11.75 3.36 14.28
C ILE A 45 -10.97 4.68 14.16
N ALA A 46 -9.66 4.59 14.34
CA ALA A 46 -8.75 5.72 14.26
C ALA A 46 -7.45 5.29 13.58
N ASN A 47 -6.83 6.21 12.85
CA ASN A 47 -5.51 5.99 12.25
C ASN A 47 -4.44 6.02 13.34
N LYS A 48 -4.27 4.90 14.05
CA LYS A 48 -3.18 4.72 15.03
C LYS A 48 -1.97 4.09 14.36
N TYR A 49 -0.79 4.48 14.85
CA TYR A 49 0.48 3.91 14.46
C TYR A 49 1.19 3.38 15.70
N PHE A 50 1.88 2.25 15.55
CA PHE A 50 2.90 1.83 16.49
C PHE A 50 4.13 2.74 16.31
N GLY A 51 4.94 2.89 17.36
CA GLY A 51 6.01 3.91 17.46
C GLY A 51 7.10 3.86 16.38
N LEU A 52 8.18 4.61 16.58
CA LEU A 52 9.31 4.64 15.67
C LEU A 52 10.07 3.31 15.70
N TYR A 53 10.01 2.56 14.61
CA TYR A 53 10.79 1.35 14.37
C TYR A 53 11.89 1.63 13.38
N GLN A 54 12.99 0.89 13.48
CA GLN A 54 14.06 0.92 12.50
C GLN A 54 13.94 -0.30 11.57
N VAL A 55 14.07 -0.07 10.28
CA VAL A 55 14.19 -1.16 9.29
C VAL A 55 15.57 -1.81 9.47
N ILE A 56 15.60 -3.07 9.87
CA ILE A 56 16.84 -3.84 10.08
C ILE A 56 17.30 -4.59 8.84
N GLN A 57 16.36 -4.94 7.95
CA GLN A 57 16.61 -5.73 6.75
C GLN A 57 15.49 -5.44 5.74
N VAL A 58 15.86 -5.35 4.46
CA VAL A 58 14.93 -5.12 3.32
C VAL A 58 14.76 -6.38 2.50
#